data_AF-Q05TT9-F1
#
_entry.id   AF-Q05TT9-F1
#
_cell.length_a   1.000
_cell.length_b   1.000
_cell.length_c   1.000
_cell.angle_alpha   90.00
_cell.angle_beta   90.00
_cell.angle_gamma   90.00
#
_symmetry.space_group_name_H-M   'P 1'
#
loop_
_entity.id
_entity.type
_entity.pdbx_description
1 polymer ?
#
loop_
_entity_poly.entity_id
_entity_poly.type
_entity_poly.pdbx_seq_one_letter_code
_entity_poly.pdbx_strand_id
1 'polypeptide(L)' 'MVQVCLRLMSQLLKRQIERLEAAIERSTDWLEIHYLKAELDQIKDLYDERDVDAA' A
#
# COMPACT_ATOMS: atom_id res chain seq x y z
N MET A 1 -6.64 -15.30 -17.48
CA MET A 1 -6.47 -15.62 -16.05
C MET A 1 -5.50 -14.66 -15.35
N VAL A 2 -4.30 -14.42 -15.91
CA VAL A 2 -3.28 -13.49 -15.37
C VAL A 2 -3.80 -12.05 -15.14
N GLN A 3 -4.56 -11.51 -16.08
CA GLN A 3 -5.08 -10.13 -16.00
C GLN A 3 -6.10 -9.89 -14.87
N VAL A 4 -6.86 -10.93 -14.47
CA VAL A 4 -7.80 -10.85 -13.35
C VAL A 4 -7.07 -10.87 -12.01
N CYS A 5 -6.02 -11.69 -11.89
CA CYS A 5 -5.14 -11.70 -10.71
C CYS A 5 -4.42 -10.37 -10.51
N LEU A 6 -3.92 -9.74 -11.58
CA LEU A 6 -3.27 -8.43 -11.49
C LEU A 6 -4.21 -7.36 -10.93
N ARG A 7 -5.45 -7.32 -11.42
CA ARG A 7 -6.47 -6.35 -10.98
C ARG A 7 -6.88 -6.56 -9.52
N LEU A 8 -7.05 -7.82 -9.10
CA LEU A 8 -7.32 -8.16 -7.70
C LEU A 8 -6.17 -7.74 -6.79
N MET A 9 -4.92 -7.99 -7.19
CA MET A 9 -3.75 -7.59 -6.41
C MET A 9 -3.63 -6.07 -6.27
N SER A 10 -3.84 -5.30 -7.34
CA SER A 10 -3.84 -3.82 -7.28
C SER A 10 -4.92 -3.30 -6.31
N GLN A 11 -6.13 -3.88 -6.34
CA GLN A 11 -7.19 -3.51 -5.40
C GLN A 11 -6.86 -3.85 -3.94
N LEU A 12 -6.17 -4.98 -3.71
CA LEU A 12 -5.74 -5.37 -2.38
C LEU A 12 -4.64 -4.44 -1.83
N LEU A 13 -3.66 -4.11 -2.66
CA LEU A 13 -2.60 -3.14 -2.32
C LEU A 13 -3.20 -1.78 -1.99
N LYS A 14 -4.13 -1.28 -2.81
CA LYS A 14 -4.82 -0.01 -2.55
C LYS A 14 -5.54 0.00 -1.20
N ARG A 15 -6.28 -1.06 -0.86
CA ARG A 15 -6.95 -1.16 0.45
C ARG A 15 -5.96 -1.21 1.60
N GLN A 16 -4.79 -1.82 1.40
CA GLN A 16 -3.75 -1.88 2.42
C GLN A 16 -3.11 -0.50 2.65
N ILE A 17 -2.88 0.26 1.59
CA ILE A 17 -2.44 1.67 1.64
C ILE A 17 -3.43 2.50 2.46
N GLU A 18 -4.72 2.46 2.10
CA GLU A 18 -5.78 3.20 2.81
C GLU A 18 -5.84 2.82 4.31
N ARG A 19 -5.65 1.53 4.63
CA ARG A 19 -5.63 1.04 6.01
C ARG A 19 -4.41 1.56 6.79
N LEU A 20 -3.23 1.55 6.19
CA LEU A 20 -2.00 2.01 6.82
C LEU A 20 -2.02 3.52 7.05
N GLU A 21 -2.53 4.29 6.09
CA GLU A 21 -2.72 5.74 6.23
C GLU A 21 -3.65 6.06 7.42
N ALA A 22 -4.77 5.34 7.55
CA ALA A 22 -5.68 5.50 8.68
C ALA A 22 -5.05 5.06 10.02
N ALA A 23 -4.17 4.06 10.03
CA ALA A 23 -3.46 3.62 11.23
C ALA A 23 -2.43 4.66 11.68
N ILE A 24 -1.68 5.25 10.74
CA ILE A 24 -0.72 6.33 11.00
C ILE A 24 -1.44 7.55 11.59
N GLU A 25 -2.57 7.95 11.01
CA GLU A 25 -3.34 9.11 11.49
C GLU A 25 -3.83 8.94 12.94
N ARG A 26 -4.12 7.70 13.34
CA ARG A 26 -4.65 7.38 14.68
C ARG A 26 -3.58 7.07 15.70
N SER A 27 -2.38 6.68 15.28
CA SER A 27 -1.30 6.36 16.20
C SER A 27 -0.72 7.64 16.81
N THR A 28 -0.43 7.57 18.11
CA THR A 28 0.29 8.61 18.85
C THR A 28 1.69 8.16 19.24
N ASP A 29 2.03 6.89 18.98
CA ASP A 29 3.35 6.34 19.27
C ASP A 29 4.31 6.68 18.13
N TRP A 30 5.37 7.42 18.47
CA TRP A 30 6.32 7.91 17.48
C TRP A 30 7.03 6.76 16.75
N LEU A 31 7.37 5.68 17.44
CA LEU A 31 8.08 4.54 16.84
C LEU A 31 7.14 3.76 15.92
N GLU A 32 5.91 3.52 16.37
CA GLU A 32 4.87 2.87 15.57
C GLU A 32 4.59 3.64 14.28
N ILE A 33 4.45 4.97 14.35
CA ILE A 33 4.25 5.83 13.17
C ILE A 33 5.39 5.66 12.16
N HIS A 34 6.64 5.60 12.61
CA HIS A 34 7.79 5.42 11.71
C HIS A 34 7.80 4.04 11.05
N TYR A 35 7.46 2.99 11.80
CA TYR A 35 7.33 1.65 11.21
C TYR A 35 6.21 1.59 10.18
N LEU A 36 5.04 2.13 10.50
CA LEU A 36 3.90 2.15 9.59
C LEU A 36 4.18 2.97 8.33
N LYS A 37 4.93 4.08 8.45
CA LYS A 37 5.37 4.86 7.29
C LYS A 37 6.34 4.09 6.38
N ALA A 38 7.33 3.42 6.98
CA ALA A 38 8.27 2.60 6.20
C ALA A 38 7.56 1.44 5.46
N GLU A 39 6.56 0.81 6.09
CA GLU A 39 5.73 -0.21 5.44
C GLU A 39 4.87 0.41 4.31
N LEU A 40 4.27 1.58 4.56
CA LEU A 40 3.45 2.29 3.58
C LEU A 40 4.26 2.64 2.33
N ASP A 41 5.49 3.13 2.48
CA ASP A 41 6.36 3.51 1.37
C ASP A 41 6.69 2.29 0.50
N GLN A 42 7.06 1.15 1.10
CA GLN A 42 7.31 -0.09 0.35
C GLN A 42 6.09 -0.58 -0.45
N ILE A 43 4.89 -0.43 0.11
CA ILE A 43 3.66 -0.85 -0.56
C ILE A 43 3.29 0.12 -1.69
N LYS A 44 3.54 1.42 -1.52
CA LYS A 44 3.34 2.43 -2.56
C LYS A 44 4.26 2.19 -3.75
N ASP A 45 5.54 1.89 -3.50
CA ASP A 45 6.49 1.52 -4.56
C ASP A 45 5.98 0.32 -5.37
N LEU A 46 5.53 -0.74 -4.70
CA LEU A 46 4.95 -1.93 -5.36
C LEU A 46 3.65 -1.64 -6.12
N TYR A 47 2.86 -0.68 -5.64
CA TYR A 47 1.62 -0.28 -6.31
C TYR A 47 1.93 0.52 -7.58
N ASP A 48 2.85 1.47 -7.50
CA ASP A 48 3.24 2.34 -8.61
C ASP A 48 3.99 1.57 -9.70
N GLU A 49 4.93 0.69 -9.35
CA GLU A 49 5.61 -0.22 -10.30
C GLU A 49 4.61 -1.02 -11.15
N ARG A 50 3.50 -1.44 -10.53
CA ARG A 50 2.46 -2.24 -11.19
C ARG A 50 1.48 -1.41 -12.02
N ASP A 51 1.29 -0.13 -11.69
CA ASP A 51 0.49 0.79 -12.53
C ASP A 51 1.28 1.18 -13.79
N VAL A 52 2.62 1.26 -13.71
CA VAL A 52 3.49 1.51 -14.86
C VAL A 52 3.51 0.34 -15.86
N ASP A 53 3.48 -0.90 -15.39
CA ASP A 53 3.40 -2.10 -16.25
C ASP A 53 2.03 -2.29 -16.94
N ALA A 54 1.02 -1.49 -16.58
CA ALA A 54 -0.34 -1.57 -17.12
C ALA A 54 -0.66 -0.51 -18.20
N ALA A 55 0.23 0.46 -18.44
CA ALA A 55 0.09 1.56 -19.41
C ALA A 55 0.80 1.26 -20.75
#